data_AF-A0A915N3W9-F1
#
_entry.id   AF-A0A915N3W9-F1
#
_cell.length_a   1.000
_cell.length_b   1.000
_cell.length_c   1.000
_cell.angle_alpha   90.00
_cell.angle_beta   90.00
_cell.angle_gamma   90.00
#
_symmetry.space_group_name_H-M   'P 1'
#
loop_
_entity.id
_entity.type
_entity.pdbx_description
1 polymer ?
#
loop_
_entity_poly.entity_id
_entity_poly.type
_entity_poly.pdbx_seq_one_letter_code
_entity_poly.pdbx_strand_id
1 'polypeptide(L)'
;DVDLYGWDNNRFLAGAEYTAKVNYNFNGSGFADIPYIIYANYYGNAVVQTMLGPGKGNNRPIWSLIYNHYENRMGISAPWSKKYAIAMRPEIGSGNINGGNGGSYDFLGFGTLLYQQDTISESCYPEGLTARVNGTKVDLNCLSFKNVSNGSLPIDLSENKFSIKLFNGASVGVGIKGKQTALSLNGNMQYAKLENNLLSELSDYSIATWLFCNGKLPKNARLFDFGAGPGRYIAFSMQISNGNWHYKSTVGGEFAETGIQGSLDCVNKWIHLAVTQLGENVTLYLNGTVAGQTKNLMPPFRIGNTTNNWLGRSQFYIRPYDRPYFRGLIDGFKIYEGALNQKQINELM
;
A
#
# COMPACT_ATOMS: atom_id res chain seq x y z
N ASP A 1 8.90 7.44 24.52
CA ASP A 1 9.16 6.01 24.30
C ASP A 1 9.86 5.80 22.98
N VAL A 2 10.84 4.88 22.95
CA VAL A 2 11.60 4.51 21.74
C VAL A 2 11.02 3.21 21.20
N ASP A 3 10.53 3.23 19.96
CA ASP A 3 10.08 2.03 19.26
C ASP A 3 11.26 1.32 18.59
N LEU A 4 11.74 0.27 19.24
CA LEU A 4 12.86 -0.54 18.74
C LEU A 4 12.42 -1.57 17.69
N TYR A 5 11.15 -1.99 17.69
CA TYR A 5 10.62 -2.97 16.74
C TYR A 5 10.32 -2.34 15.38
N GLY A 6 9.88 -1.07 15.37
CA GLY A 6 9.66 -0.26 14.17
C GLY A 6 10.90 0.45 13.62
N TRP A 7 12.01 0.47 14.37
CA TRP A 7 13.20 1.25 14.02
C TRP A 7 13.79 0.82 12.66
N ASP A 8 14.23 1.83 11.90
CA ASP A 8 14.80 1.69 10.55
C ASP A 8 13.99 0.75 9.66
N ASN A 9 12.72 1.07 9.48
CA ASN A 9 11.81 0.31 8.62
C ASN A 9 11.69 -1.17 9.03
N ASN A 10 11.48 -1.41 10.33
CA ASN A 10 11.44 -2.75 10.93
C ASN A 10 12.70 -3.58 10.63
N ARG A 11 13.90 -2.98 10.73
CA ARG A 11 15.18 -3.66 10.47
C ARG A 11 15.30 -4.97 11.27
N PHE A 12 14.77 -5.01 12.49
CA PHE A 12 14.70 -6.22 13.29
C PHE A 12 13.88 -7.34 12.62
N LEU A 13 12.68 -7.03 12.11
CA LEU A 13 11.87 -7.99 11.36
C LEU A 13 12.58 -8.49 10.10
N ALA A 14 13.24 -7.60 9.34
CA ALA A 14 13.98 -8.00 8.14
C ALA A 14 15.08 -9.02 8.47
N GLY A 15 15.84 -8.78 9.53
CA GLY A 15 16.84 -9.73 10.04
C GLY A 15 16.23 -11.03 10.54
N ALA A 16 15.10 -10.96 11.25
CA ALA A 16 14.38 -12.13 11.75
C ALA A 16 13.85 -13.02 10.62
N GLU A 17 13.20 -12.43 9.60
CA GLU A 17 12.67 -13.15 8.44
C GLU A 17 13.79 -13.79 7.61
N TYR A 18 14.91 -13.08 7.41
CA TYR A 18 16.09 -13.65 6.78
C TYR A 18 16.59 -14.86 7.56
N THR A 19 16.76 -14.71 8.88
CA THR A 19 17.26 -15.78 9.77
C THR A 19 16.32 -16.98 9.78
N ALA A 20 15.01 -16.75 9.85
CA ALA A 20 14.00 -17.79 9.76
C ALA A 20 14.11 -18.51 8.42
N LYS A 21 14.10 -17.79 7.30
CA LYS A 21 14.15 -18.42 5.98
C LYS A 21 15.41 -19.24 5.75
N VAL A 22 16.58 -18.78 6.19
CA VAL A 22 17.85 -19.52 6.10
C VAL A 22 17.80 -20.83 6.88
N ASN A 23 17.14 -20.85 8.04
CA ASN A 23 17.15 -22.00 8.94
C ASN A 23 15.98 -22.98 8.71
N TYR A 24 14.91 -22.58 8.03
CA TYR A 24 13.68 -23.37 7.97
C TYR A 24 13.88 -24.70 7.23
N ASN A 25 13.78 -25.83 7.95
CA ASN A 25 13.88 -27.18 7.38
C ASN A 25 13.01 -28.23 8.09
N PHE A 26 11.87 -27.83 8.68
CA PHE A 26 10.98 -28.76 9.39
C PHE A 26 10.40 -29.88 8.51
N ASN A 27 10.36 -29.66 7.18
CA ASN A 27 9.79 -30.62 6.23
C ASN A 27 10.85 -31.49 5.54
N GLY A 28 12.13 -31.40 5.93
CA GLY A 28 13.22 -32.12 5.28
C GLY A 28 13.47 -31.71 3.82
N SER A 29 12.88 -30.61 3.36
CA SER A 29 12.97 -30.08 2.00
C SER A 29 14.33 -29.45 1.67
N GLY A 30 15.26 -29.43 2.62
CA GLY A 30 16.51 -28.71 2.51
C GLY A 30 16.37 -27.23 2.86
N PHE A 31 17.51 -26.55 3.03
CA PHE A 31 17.56 -25.12 3.35
C PHE A 31 17.36 -24.28 2.09
N ALA A 32 16.67 -23.15 2.23
CA ALA A 32 16.53 -22.19 1.14
C ALA A 32 17.91 -21.63 0.74
N ASP A 33 18.14 -21.48 -0.56
CA ASP A 33 19.27 -20.72 -1.07
C ASP A 33 18.97 -19.22 -0.96
N ILE A 34 19.79 -18.49 -0.21
CA ILE A 34 19.58 -17.07 0.10
C ILE A 34 20.89 -16.31 -0.05
N PRO A 35 20.87 -15.12 -0.69
CA PRO A 35 22.05 -14.27 -0.78
C PRO A 35 22.66 -13.99 0.60
N TYR A 36 23.98 -14.05 0.67
CA TYR A 36 24.79 -13.61 1.80
C TYR A 36 26.03 -12.89 1.26
N ILE A 37 26.62 -12.03 2.08
CA ILE A 37 27.87 -11.36 1.75
C ILE A 37 28.97 -12.00 2.60
N ILE A 38 30.12 -12.24 1.99
CA ILE A 38 31.30 -12.75 2.69
C ILE A 38 31.77 -11.69 3.69
N TYR A 39 31.86 -12.08 4.96
CA TYR A 39 32.34 -11.22 6.03
C TYR A 39 33.62 -11.80 6.62
N ALA A 40 34.61 -10.94 6.81
CA ALA A 40 35.79 -11.21 7.62
C ALA A 40 35.60 -10.50 8.96
N ASN A 41 35.72 -11.23 10.06
CA ASN A 41 35.63 -10.63 11.39
C ASN A 41 36.88 -9.79 11.72
N TYR A 42 36.86 -9.10 12.86
CA TYR A 42 37.97 -8.27 13.33
C TYR A 42 39.32 -9.02 13.41
N TYR A 43 39.30 -10.35 13.52
CA TYR A 43 40.50 -11.20 13.53
C TYR A 43 41.07 -11.47 12.12
N GLY A 44 40.54 -10.85 11.07
CA GLY A 44 41.05 -10.91 9.69
C GLY A 44 40.75 -12.22 8.96
N ASN A 45 41.65 -12.63 8.06
CA ASN A 45 41.50 -13.81 7.18
C ASN A 45 41.37 -15.16 7.94
N ALA A 46 41.47 -15.18 9.27
CA ALA A 46 41.36 -16.40 10.08
C ALA A 46 39.93 -16.95 10.15
N VAL A 47 38.89 -16.14 9.89
CA VAL A 47 37.49 -16.59 9.84
C VAL A 47 36.75 -15.87 8.71
N VAL A 48 37.02 -16.25 7.47
CA VAL A 48 36.23 -15.82 6.31
C VAL A 48 35.05 -16.77 6.15
N GLN A 49 33.82 -16.29 6.40
CA GLN A 49 32.63 -17.07 6.10
C GLN A 49 32.31 -16.97 4.61
N THR A 50 32.80 -17.95 3.85
CA THR A 50 32.56 -18.08 2.40
C THR A 50 31.27 -18.80 2.06
N MET A 51 30.53 -19.28 3.06
CA MET A 51 29.24 -19.94 2.92
C MET A 51 28.39 -19.75 4.17
N LEU A 52 27.07 -19.86 4.03
CA LEU A 52 26.18 -20.07 5.18
C LEU A 52 26.47 -21.46 5.78
N GLY A 53 27.21 -21.47 6.88
CA GLY A 53 27.84 -22.65 7.47
C GLY A 53 26.89 -23.75 7.96
N PRO A 54 27.43 -24.87 8.49
CA PRO A 54 26.66 -26.05 8.88
C PRO A 54 25.74 -25.86 10.09
N GLY A 55 25.82 -24.73 10.80
CA GLY A 55 24.98 -24.40 11.96
C GLY A 55 23.54 -23.99 11.64
N LYS A 56 23.04 -24.26 10.42
CA LYS A 56 21.65 -23.99 10.02
C LYS A 56 20.68 -25.02 10.60
N GLY A 57 19.42 -24.63 10.74
CA GLY A 57 18.36 -25.54 11.21
C GLY A 57 18.21 -25.60 12.73
N ASN A 58 18.83 -24.66 13.44
CA ASN A 58 18.65 -24.57 14.89
C ASN A 58 17.24 -24.06 15.24
N ASN A 59 16.48 -24.85 15.99
CA ASN A 59 15.10 -24.56 16.37
C ASN A 59 15.04 -23.74 17.66
N ARG A 60 15.16 -22.40 17.57
CA ARG A 60 15.14 -21.49 18.72
C ARG A 60 13.71 -21.07 19.13
N PRO A 61 13.34 -21.02 20.42
CA PRO A 61 11.97 -20.75 20.86
C PRO A 61 11.71 -19.24 21.00
N ILE A 62 11.93 -18.49 19.92
CA ILE A 62 11.72 -17.04 19.89
C ILE A 62 10.63 -16.64 18.89
N TRP A 63 10.29 -17.53 17.97
CA TRP A 63 9.51 -17.17 16.80
C TRP A 63 8.07 -16.79 17.12
N SER A 64 7.48 -17.36 18.19
CA SER A 64 6.15 -16.93 18.63
C SER A 64 6.12 -15.47 19.09
N LEU A 65 7.18 -14.95 19.72
CA LEU A 65 7.26 -13.52 20.09
C LEU A 65 7.22 -12.65 18.84
N ILE A 66 8.09 -12.95 17.88
CA ILE A 66 8.27 -12.16 16.66
C ILE A 66 6.99 -12.22 15.82
N TYR A 67 6.46 -13.42 15.59
CA TYR A 67 5.22 -13.65 14.86
C TYR A 67 4.05 -12.89 15.49
N ASN A 68 3.82 -13.03 16.80
CA ASN A 68 2.67 -12.37 17.42
C ASN A 68 2.85 -10.85 17.53
N HIS A 69 4.08 -10.35 17.72
CA HIS A 69 4.34 -8.91 17.74
C HIS A 69 4.07 -8.27 16.37
N TYR A 70 4.60 -8.85 15.30
CA TYR A 70 4.49 -8.26 13.97
C TYR A 70 3.15 -8.60 13.32
N GLU A 71 2.77 -9.87 13.24
CA GLU A 71 1.59 -10.27 12.50
C GLU A 71 0.31 -10.07 13.32
N ASN A 72 0.25 -10.57 14.57
CA ASN A 72 -1.00 -10.56 15.34
C ASN A 72 -1.24 -9.26 16.12
N ARG A 73 -0.21 -8.44 16.36
CA ARG A 73 -0.34 -7.14 17.04
C ARG A 73 -0.20 -5.95 16.09
N MET A 74 0.70 -5.99 15.11
CA MET A 74 0.93 -4.87 14.18
C MET A 74 0.29 -5.05 12.81
N GLY A 75 -0.14 -6.27 12.44
CA GLY A 75 -0.61 -6.55 11.07
C GLY A 75 0.51 -6.58 10.02
N ILE A 76 1.78 -6.60 10.44
CA ILE A 76 2.94 -6.67 9.54
C ILE A 76 3.28 -8.14 9.27
N SER A 77 3.33 -8.51 7.99
CA SER A 77 3.58 -9.90 7.56
C SER A 77 4.96 -10.40 8.02
N ALA A 78 4.97 -11.51 8.74
CA ALA A 78 6.18 -12.19 9.19
C ALA A 78 6.14 -13.67 8.78
N PRO A 79 6.07 -13.98 7.46
CA PRO A 79 5.67 -15.29 6.96
C PRO A 79 6.62 -16.42 7.35
N TRP A 80 7.93 -16.17 7.41
CA TRP A 80 8.90 -17.19 7.82
C TRP A 80 8.93 -17.37 9.32
N SER A 81 8.82 -16.28 10.08
CA SER A 81 8.65 -16.31 11.54
C SER A 81 7.36 -17.04 11.92
N LYS A 82 6.26 -16.82 11.19
CA LYS A 82 4.98 -17.53 11.35
C LYS A 82 5.14 -19.02 11.10
N LYS A 83 5.75 -19.41 9.98
CA LYS A 83 6.00 -20.84 9.67
C LYS A 83 6.82 -21.51 10.76
N TYR A 84 7.86 -20.83 11.25
CA TYR A 84 8.67 -21.30 12.37
C TYR A 84 7.88 -21.43 13.66
N ALA A 85 7.15 -20.38 14.04
CA ALA A 85 6.34 -20.35 15.25
C ALA A 85 5.32 -21.49 15.24
N ILE A 86 4.62 -21.70 14.12
CA ILE A 86 3.65 -22.79 13.93
C ILE A 86 4.34 -24.16 14.04
N ALA A 87 5.46 -24.36 13.34
CA ALA A 87 6.18 -25.64 13.35
C ALA A 87 6.75 -26.01 14.72
N MET A 88 7.00 -25.02 15.57
CA MET A 88 7.51 -25.19 16.92
C MET A 88 6.43 -25.27 18.01
N ARG A 89 5.13 -25.20 17.65
CA ARG A 89 4.06 -25.30 18.64
C ARG A 89 3.84 -26.75 19.12
N PRO A 90 3.50 -26.95 20.41
CA PRO A 90 3.59 -25.97 21.50
C PRO A 90 5.06 -25.64 21.81
N GLU A 91 5.39 -24.35 21.98
CA GLU A 91 6.77 -23.95 22.27
C GLU A 91 7.17 -24.40 23.68
N ILE A 92 8.31 -25.06 23.78
CA ILE A 92 8.90 -25.50 25.05
C ILE A 92 9.83 -24.42 25.63
N GLY A 93 10.16 -24.55 26.90
CA GLY A 93 11.17 -23.71 27.55
C GLY A 93 12.55 -23.88 26.92
N SER A 94 13.36 -22.82 26.96
CA SER A 94 14.69 -22.76 26.35
C SER A 94 15.66 -23.87 26.78
N GLY A 95 15.57 -24.35 28.02
CA GLY A 95 16.43 -25.41 28.54
C GLY A 95 16.20 -26.79 27.90
N ASN A 96 15.06 -27.00 27.22
CA ASN A 96 14.69 -28.28 26.64
C ASN A 96 15.00 -28.38 25.14
N ILE A 97 15.64 -27.36 24.56
CA ILE A 97 15.96 -27.30 23.13
C ILE A 97 17.43 -27.64 22.91
N ASN A 98 17.69 -28.52 21.93
CA ASN A 98 19.03 -28.95 21.52
C ASN A 98 19.91 -29.42 22.70
N GLY A 99 19.32 -30.11 23.68
CA GLY A 99 20.05 -30.67 24.83
C GLY A 99 20.45 -29.66 25.91
N GLY A 100 19.94 -28.43 25.89
CA GLY A 100 20.14 -27.46 26.99
C GLY A 100 21.49 -26.73 26.96
N ASN A 101 22.08 -26.54 25.79
CA ASN A 101 23.35 -25.81 25.64
C ASN A 101 23.20 -24.31 25.93
N GLY A 102 24.25 -23.66 26.45
CA GLY A 102 24.23 -22.29 26.98
C GLY A 102 23.51 -21.24 26.12
N GLY A 103 23.66 -21.27 24.80
CA GLY A 103 22.99 -20.31 23.92
C GLY A 103 21.48 -20.50 23.76
N SER A 104 20.87 -21.57 24.29
CA SER A 104 19.40 -21.71 24.28
C SER A 104 18.73 -20.81 25.30
N TYR A 105 19.43 -20.47 26.39
CA TYR A 105 18.95 -19.64 27.50
C TYR A 105 18.93 -18.13 27.21
N ASP A 106 19.44 -17.68 26.06
CA ASP A 106 19.32 -16.28 25.62
C ASP A 106 17.85 -15.87 25.41
N PHE A 107 16.94 -16.84 25.37
CA PHE A 107 15.49 -16.66 25.29
C PHE A 107 14.79 -17.45 26.39
N LEU A 108 13.62 -16.99 26.83
CA LEU A 108 12.83 -17.68 27.86
C LEU A 108 12.12 -18.93 27.30
N GLY A 109 11.75 -18.90 26.02
CA GLY A 109 10.85 -19.89 25.41
C GLY A 109 9.39 -19.71 25.83
N PHE A 110 8.58 -20.76 25.70
CA PHE A 110 7.14 -20.75 26.02
C PHE A 110 6.33 -19.66 25.32
N GLY A 111 6.71 -19.26 24.10
CA GLY A 111 6.06 -18.14 23.44
C GLY A 111 4.60 -18.40 23.06
N THR A 112 4.19 -19.67 22.92
CA THR A 112 2.76 -20.04 22.79
C THR A 112 1.95 -19.76 24.05
N LEU A 113 2.57 -19.62 25.22
CA LEU A 113 1.92 -19.22 26.46
C LEU A 113 2.05 -17.71 26.69
N LEU A 114 3.23 -17.14 26.45
CA LEU A 114 3.58 -15.78 26.87
C LEU A 114 3.22 -14.70 25.85
N TYR A 115 3.21 -15.04 24.56
CA TYR A 115 3.08 -14.06 23.48
C TYR A 115 1.92 -14.36 22.55
N GLN A 116 1.17 -15.44 22.79
CA GLN A 116 0.06 -15.79 21.93
C GLN A 116 -0.99 -14.68 21.95
N GLN A 117 -1.21 -14.12 20.77
CA GLN A 117 -2.27 -13.17 20.48
C GLN A 117 -3.29 -13.87 19.60
N ASP A 118 -4.53 -13.41 19.66
CA ASP A 118 -5.53 -13.85 18.70
C ASP A 118 -5.06 -13.48 17.30
N THR A 119 -5.25 -14.39 16.35
CA THR A 119 -5.04 -14.04 14.94
C THR A 119 -5.93 -12.86 14.63
N ILE A 120 -5.37 -11.80 14.05
CA ILE A 120 -6.18 -10.72 13.50
C ILE A 120 -7.13 -11.39 12.50
N SER A 121 -8.44 -11.29 12.75
CA SER A 121 -9.44 -11.96 11.93
C SER A 121 -9.38 -11.44 10.50
N GLU A 122 -9.53 -12.33 9.50
CA GLU A 122 -9.62 -11.97 8.07
C GLU A 122 -10.74 -10.94 7.76
N SER A 123 -11.60 -10.63 8.74
CA SER A 123 -12.55 -9.53 8.69
C SER A 123 -11.91 -8.14 8.83
N CYS A 124 -10.59 -8.04 9.04
CA CYS A 124 -9.83 -6.81 8.81
C CYS A 124 -9.60 -6.58 7.31
N TYR A 125 -10.67 -6.62 6.51
CA TYR A 125 -10.69 -5.80 5.33
C TYR A 125 -10.46 -4.35 5.78
N PRO A 126 -9.69 -3.54 5.05
CA PRO A 126 -9.55 -2.11 5.34
C PRO A 126 -10.95 -1.47 5.38
N GLU A 127 -11.51 -1.32 6.58
CA GLU A 127 -12.62 -0.41 6.81
C GLU A 127 -12.10 0.98 6.54
N GLY A 128 -12.67 1.62 5.53
CA GLY A 128 -12.23 2.90 5.01
C GLY A 128 -11.98 3.94 6.11
N LEU A 129 -11.03 4.83 5.81
CA LEU A 129 -10.90 6.19 6.30
C LEU A 129 -11.81 6.54 7.50
N THR A 130 -11.38 6.27 8.74
CA THR A 130 -12.07 6.86 9.89
C THR A 130 -11.51 8.26 10.14
N ALA A 131 -12.20 9.27 9.62
CA ALA A 131 -11.92 10.67 9.90
C ALA A 131 -12.31 10.99 11.36
N ARG A 132 -11.33 11.35 12.20
CA ARG A 132 -11.62 12.03 13.47
C ARG A 132 -11.34 13.53 13.31
N VAL A 133 -12.37 14.34 13.57
CA VAL A 133 -12.25 15.80 13.53
C VAL A 133 -11.52 16.25 14.80
N ASN A 134 -10.40 16.95 14.65
CA ASN A 134 -9.66 17.58 15.73
C ASN A 134 -9.42 19.05 15.38
N GLY A 135 -10.37 19.92 15.76
CA GLY A 135 -10.37 21.33 15.36
C GLY A 135 -10.56 21.50 13.84
N THR A 136 -9.60 22.15 13.17
CA THR A 136 -9.61 22.36 11.69
C THR A 136 -8.88 21.26 10.92
N LYS A 137 -8.42 20.21 11.60
CA LYS A 137 -7.73 19.06 11.01
C LYS A 137 -8.62 17.83 11.03
N VAL A 138 -8.48 17.01 9.99
CA VAL A 138 -9.02 15.65 9.95
C VAL A 138 -7.84 14.72 10.16
N ASP A 139 -7.82 14.04 11.31
CA ASP A 139 -6.85 12.98 11.56
C ASP A 139 -7.37 11.70 10.91
N LEU A 140 -6.56 11.12 10.02
CA LEU A 140 -6.86 9.88 9.31
C LEU A 140 -6.03 8.75 9.89
N ASN A 141 -6.70 7.69 10.33
CA ASN A 141 -6.05 6.46 10.76
C ASN A 141 -6.41 5.34 9.77
N CYS A 142 -5.40 4.71 9.17
CA CYS A 142 -5.53 3.42 8.49
C CYS A 142 -4.29 2.56 8.79
N LEU A 143 -4.50 1.27 9.00
CA LEU A 143 -3.56 0.27 9.53
C LEU A 143 -2.97 -0.59 8.41
N SER A 144 -1.71 -1.01 8.61
CA SER A 144 -0.67 -1.56 7.72
C SER A 144 -0.83 -2.96 7.07
N PHE A 145 -0.21 -3.14 5.89
CA PHE A 145 0.31 -4.32 5.19
C PHE A 145 1.44 -3.95 4.17
N LYS A 146 2.68 -4.38 4.46
CA LYS A 146 3.77 -4.70 3.48
C LYS A 146 4.36 -6.04 3.97
N ASN A 147 4.67 -7.11 3.22
CA ASN A 147 5.28 -7.31 1.89
C ASN A 147 5.08 -8.81 1.49
N VAL A 148 5.11 -9.25 0.20
CA VAL A 148 6.01 -10.32 -0.37
C VAL A 148 5.92 -10.41 -1.92
N SER A 149 7.08 -10.51 -2.56
CA SER A 149 7.33 -11.03 -3.93
C SER A 149 6.73 -12.42 -4.20
N ASN A 150 6.43 -12.70 -5.48
CA ASN A 150 5.81 -13.90 -6.07
C ASN A 150 4.33 -14.10 -5.74
N GLY A 151 3.45 -13.55 -6.59
CA GLY A 151 2.02 -13.89 -6.63
C GLY A 151 1.15 -13.28 -5.51
N SER A 152 1.62 -12.26 -4.79
CA SER A 152 0.89 -11.63 -3.68
C SER A 152 0.29 -10.25 -4.05
N LEU A 153 -0.66 -9.77 -3.22
CA LEU A 153 -1.37 -8.49 -3.28
C LEU A 153 -0.42 -7.26 -3.20
N PRO A 154 -0.63 -6.22 -4.04
CA PRO A 154 -0.05 -4.88 -3.91
C PRO A 154 -0.27 -4.23 -2.54
N ILE A 155 0.63 -3.30 -2.20
CA ILE A 155 0.80 -2.71 -0.87
C ILE A 155 0.03 -1.40 -0.77
N ASP A 156 -0.97 -1.29 0.10
CA ASP A 156 -1.77 -0.06 0.29
C ASP A 156 -0.93 1.03 0.98
N LEU A 157 -0.66 2.13 0.29
CA LEU A 157 0.10 3.24 0.83
C LEU A 157 -0.68 4.03 1.90
N SER A 158 -2.00 3.88 2.04
CA SER A 158 -2.80 4.64 3.02
C SER A 158 -2.44 4.41 4.50
N GLU A 159 -1.52 3.48 4.77
CA GLU A 159 -1.10 3.02 6.08
C GLU A 159 0.24 3.64 6.53
N ASN A 160 0.96 4.30 5.60
CA ASN A 160 1.83 5.40 5.97
C ASN A 160 0.90 6.57 6.31
N LYS A 161 1.12 7.25 7.43
CA LYS A 161 0.30 8.37 7.95
C LYS A 161 0.16 9.52 6.94
N PHE A 162 -0.60 9.35 5.87
CA PHE A 162 -0.77 10.37 4.84
C PHE A 162 -1.89 11.30 5.28
N SER A 163 -1.50 12.50 5.66
CA SER A 163 -2.44 13.56 6.00
C SER A 163 -3.12 14.08 4.72
N ILE A 164 -4.44 13.88 4.61
CA ILE A 164 -5.27 14.53 3.59
C ILE A 164 -5.80 15.82 4.17
N LYS A 165 -5.49 16.95 3.52
CA LYS A 165 -6.02 18.26 3.91
C LYS A 165 -7.18 18.66 3.01
N LEU A 166 -8.31 19.01 3.62
CA LEU A 166 -9.49 19.52 2.93
C LEU A 166 -9.39 21.03 2.73
N PHE A 167 -9.89 21.53 1.60
CA PHE A 167 -9.83 22.94 1.25
C PHE A 167 -11.21 23.49 0.86
N ASN A 168 -11.42 24.78 1.16
CA ASN A 168 -12.58 25.57 0.72
C ASN A 168 -13.93 24.99 1.15
N GLY A 169 -13.99 24.39 2.35
CA GLY A 169 -15.21 23.82 2.91
C GLY A 169 -15.57 22.44 2.35
N ALA A 170 -14.66 21.76 1.65
CA ALA A 170 -14.81 20.33 1.36
C ALA A 170 -15.10 19.56 2.66
N SER A 171 -15.99 18.58 2.60
CA SER A 171 -16.52 17.90 3.78
C SER A 171 -16.48 16.38 3.60
N VAL A 172 -16.94 15.66 4.62
CA VAL A 172 -17.15 14.22 4.57
C VAL A 172 -18.65 13.95 4.51
N GLY A 173 -19.06 13.06 3.61
CA GLY A 173 -20.44 12.62 3.42
C GLY A 173 -20.57 11.11 3.57
N VAL A 174 -21.78 10.61 3.32
CA VAL A 174 -22.10 9.18 3.40
C VAL A 174 -21.47 8.43 2.23
N GLY A 175 -20.65 7.43 2.55
CA GLY A 175 -19.94 6.58 1.61
C GLY A 175 -20.71 5.34 1.18
N ILE A 176 -20.04 4.48 0.40
CA ILE A 176 -20.67 3.33 -0.26
C ILE A 176 -21.27 2.32 0.72
N LYS A 177 -20.72 2.20 1.93
CA LYS A 177 -21.24 1.31 3.00
C LYS A 177 -22.15 2.04 4.00
N GLY A 178 -22.65 3.24 3.68
CA GLY A 178 -23.60 3.98 4.52
C GLY A 178 -23.01 4.71 5.72
N LYS A 179 -21.68 4.70 5.90
CA LYS A 179 -20.95 5.44 6.96
C LYS A 179 -20.46 6.80 6.43
N GLN A 180 -20.14 7.76 7.31
CA GLN A 180 -19.57 9.05 6.90
C GLN A 180 -18.06 8.93 6.57
N THR A 181 -17.74 8.36 5.41
CA THR A 181 -16.35 8.06 4.98
C THR A 181 -15.96 8.73 3.66
N ALA A 182 -16.92 9.22 2.87
CA ALA A 182 -16.65 9.73 1.54
C ALA A 182 -16.27 11.21 1.55
N LEU A 183 -15.22 11.59 0.83
CA LEU A 183 -14.95 12.99 0.50
C LEU A 183 -16.09 13.55 -0.34
N SER A 184 -16.75 14.59 0.16
CA SER A 184 -17.85 15.29 -0.52
C SER A 184 -17.39 16.61 -1.09
N LEU A 185 -17.55 16.77 -2.41
CA LEU A 185 -17.15 17.95 -3.17
C LEU A 185 -18.36 18.53 -3.92
N ASN A 186 -18.59 19.82 -3.75
CA ASN A 186 -19.74 20.53 -4.33
C ASN A 186 -19.51 21.03 -5.77
N GLY A 187 -18.34 20.78 -6.38
CA GLY A 187 -18.00 21.28 -7.72
C GLY A 187 -17.62 22.76 -7.78
N ASN A 188 -17.44 23.43 -6.64
CA ASN A 188 -17.07 24.83 -6.56
C ASN A 188 -15.86 25.02 -5.64
N MET A 189 -14.66 25.02 -6.21
CA MET A 189 -13.39 25.28 -5.53
C MET A 189 -13.00 24.33 -4.40
N GLN A 190 -13.82 23.32 -4.10
CA GLN A 190 -13.55 22.29 -3.11
C GLN A 190 -12.64 21.19 -3.65
N TYR A 191 -11.67 20.79 -2.84
CA TYR A 191 -10.74 19.72 -3.17
C TYR A 191 -10.05 19.21 -1.91
N ALA A 192 -9.39 18.06 -2.04
CA ALA A 192 -8.49 17.53 -1.03
C ALA A 192 -7.06 17.49 -1.58
N LYS A 193 -6.06 17.67 -0.71
CA LYS A 193 -4.64 17.56 -1.05
C LYS A 193 -3.99 16.44 -0.23
N LEU A 194 -3.29 15.56 -0.91
CA LEU A 194 -2.43 14.52 -0.36
C LEU A 194 -0.99 15.02 -0.23
N GLU A 195 -0.17 14.28 0.51
CA GLU A 195 1.23 14.62 0.76
C GLU A 195 2.07 14.66 -0.51
N ASN A 196 3.17 15.41 -0.45
CA ASN A 196 4.11 15.53 -1.56
C ASN A 196 4.83 14.20 -1.80
N ASN A 197 5.25 13.95 -3.05
CA ASN A 197 6.08 12.81 -3.46
C ASN A 197 5.49 11.43 -3.11
N LEU A 198 4.17 11.34 -2.91
CA LEU A 198 3.45 10.10 -2.60
C LEU A 198 3.73 8.95 -3.60
N LEU A 199 4.06 9.30 -4.84
CA LEU A 199 4.21 8.34 -5.92
C LEU A 199 5.66 8.27 -6.47
N SER A 200 6.61 9.02 -5.92
CA SER A 200 7.92 9.21 -6.59
C SER A 200 8.74 7.93 -6.72
N GLU A 201 8.53 6.96 -5.84
CA GLU A 201 9.23 5.67 -5.83
C GLU A 201 8.44 4.55 -6.52
N LEU A 202 7.23 4.83 -7.02
CA LEU A 202 6.36 3.82 -7.59
C LEU A 202 6.70 3.54 -9.06
N SER A 203 7.14 2.32 -9.34
CA SER A 203 7.25 1.76 -10.70
C SER A 203 5.94 1.11 -11.11
N ASP A 204 5.72 -0.13 -10.68
CA ASP A 204 4.44 -0.80 -10.82
C ASP A 204 3.52 -0.32 -9.69
N TYR A 205 2.26 -0.05 -10.01
CA TYR A 205 1.34 0.53 -9.03
C TYR A 205 -0.11 0.30 -9.40
N SER A 206 -0.97 0.55 -8.42
CA SER A 206 -2.42 0.58 -8.63
C SER A 206 -3.05 1.77 -7.93
N ILE A 207 -4.16 2.27 -8.46
CA ILE A 207 -5.03 3.22 -7.77
C ILE A 207 -6.44 2.63 -7.79
N ALA A 208 -7.12 2.61 -6.65
CA ALA A 208 -8.51 2.16 -6.57
C ALA A 208 -9.35 3.13 -5.74
N THR A 209 -10.59 3.38 -6.15
CA THR A 209 -11.52 4.26 -5.42
C THR A 209 -12.95 4.04 -5.89
N TRP A 210 -13.89 4.36 -5.02
CA TRP A 210 -15.30 4.52 -5.37
C TRP A 210 -15.59 5.98 -5.72
N LEU A 211 -16.32 6.20 -6.81
CA LEU A 211 -16.80 7.54 -7.18
C LEU A 211 -18.31 7.56 -7.40
N PHE A 212 -18.91 8.70 -7.05
CA PHE A 212 -20.32 9.01 -7.31
C PHE A 212 -20.40 10.41 -7.90
N CYS A 213 -21.05 10.59 -9.04
CA CYS A 213 -21.19 11.89 -9.68
C CYS A 213 -22.54 12.51 -9.34
N ASN A 214 -22.52 13.69 -8.70
CA ASN A 214 -23.73 14.47 -8.42
C ASN A 214 -24.11 15.23 -9.70
N GLY A 215 -24.77 14.56 -10.64
CA GLY A 215 -25.12 15.11 -11.95
C GLY A 215 -23.93 15.22 -12.92
N LYS A 216 -24.14 15.92 -14.05
CA LYS A 216 -23.10 16.11 -15.07
C LYS A 216 -21.96 16.97 -14.51
N LEU A 217 -20.73 16.49 -14.72
CA LEU A 217 -19.50 17.19 -14.36
C LEU A 217 -19.04 18.12 -15.48
N PRO A 218 -18.33 19.21 -15.17
CA PRO A 218 -17.74 20.07 -16.20
C PRO A 218 -16.65 19.32 -16.98
N LYS A 219 -16.41 19.75 -18.24
CA LYS A 219 -15.35 19.21 -19.09
C LYS A 219 -13.99 19.36 -18.40
N ASN A 220 -13.19 18.30 -18.42
CA ASN A 220 -11.89 18.18 -17.77
C ASN A 220 -11.90 18.22 -16.23
N ALA A 221 -13.04 17.98 -15.57
CA ALA A 221 -13.06 17.81 -14.12
C ALA A 221 -12.15 16.65 -13.71
N ARG A 222 -11.39 16.78 -12.62
CA ARG A 222 -10.47 15.73 -12.19
C ARG A 222 -11.04 14.95 -11.04
N LEU A 223 -11.09 13.62 -11.17
CA LEU A 223 -11.27 12.77 -10.00
C LEU A 223 -10.02 12.85 -9.11
N PHE A 224 -8.85 12.65 -9.72
CA PHE A 224 -7.55 12.95 -9.15
C PHE A 224 -6.60 13.53 -10.19
N ASP A 225 -5.64 14.32 -9.73
CA ASP A 225 -4.58 14.92 -10.54
C ASP A 225 -3.32 15.07 -9.67
N PHE A 226 -2.30 14.28 -9.98
CA PHE A 226 -1.07 14.14 -9.20
C PHE A 226 0.12 14.60 -10.03
N GLY A 227 0.75 15.70 -9.64
CA GLY A 227 1.84 16.28 -10.43
C GLY A 227 2.54 17.47 -9.77
N ALA A 228 3.26 18.23 -10.59
CA ALA A 228 3.90 19.48 -10.18
C ALA A 228 3.78 20.55 -11.28
N GLY A 229 2.58 21.13 -11.38
CA GLY A 229 2.17 22.05 -12.44
C GLY A 229 1.58 21.36 -13.68
N PRO A 230 1.18 22.15 -14.70
CA PRO A 230 0.55 21.67 -15.93
C PRO A 230 1.53 21.01 -16.91
N GLY A 231 2.83 20.96 -16.60
CA GLY A 231 3.85 20.33 -17.45
C GLY A 231 4.03 18.83 -17.20
N ARG A 232 3.69 18.33 -15.99
CA ARG A 232 3.86 16.91 -15.65
C ARG A 232 2.85 16.45 -14.60
N TYR A 233 2.17 15.36 -14.89
CA TYR A 233 1.13 14.79 -14.02
C TYR A 233 0.70 13.40 -14.49
N ILE A 234 0.08 12.67 -13.56
CA ILE A 234 -0.84 11.55 -13.83
C ILE A 234 -2.21 11.96 -13.32
N ALA A 235 -3.24 11.74 -14.13
CA ALA A 235 -4.57 12.23 -13.80
C ALA A 235 -5.69 11.38 -14.39
N PHE A 236 -6.82 11.35 -13.68
CA PHE A 236 -8.08 10.86 -14.23
C PHE A 236 -9.01 12.06 -14.46
N SER A 237 -9.21 12.40 -15.73
CA SER A 237 -10.14 13.46 -16.15
C SER A 237 -11.48 12.91 -16.60
N MET A 238 -12.52 13.65 -16.25
CA MET A 238 -13.88 13.52 -16.77
C MET A 238 -14.05 14.50 -17.94
N GLN A 239 -14.53 14.04 -19.09
CA GLN A 239 -14.83 14.84 -20.27
C GLN A 239 -16.31 14.73 -20.60
N ILE A 240 -17.13 15.67 -20.12
CA ILE A 240 -18.58 15.58 -20.37
C ILE A 240 -19.05 16.66 -21.32
N SER A 241 -18.70 16.48 -22.59
CA SER A 241 -19.67 16.67 -23.68
C SER A 241 -20.27 15.34 -24.16
N ASN A 242 -19.65 14.18 -23.86
CA ASN A 242 -20.08 12.84 -24.33
C ASN A 242 -20.10 11.72 -23.27
N GLY A 243 -19.89 12.03 -21.97
CA GLY A 243 -19.83 11.00 -20.91
C GLY A 243 -18.52 10.20 -20.90
N ASN A 244 -17.42 10.81 -21.35
CA ASN A 244 -16.13 10.14 -21.48
C ASN A 244 -15.23 10.41 -20.27
N TRP A 245 -14.31 9.49 -20.01
CA TRP A 245 -13.18 9.68 -19.11
C TRP A 245 -11.87 9.54 -19.88
N HIS A 246 -10.80 10.12 -19.34
CA HIS A 246 -9.45 10.00 -19.87
C HIS A 246 -8.48 9.89 -18.69
N TYR A 247 -7.91 8.69 -18.53
CA TYR A 247 -6.81 8.43 -17.62
C TYR A 247 -5.50 8.63 -18.38
N LYS A 248 -4.63 9.50 -17.88
CA LYS A 248 -3.50 10.00 -18.66
C LYS A 248 -2.30 10.39 -17.83
N SER A 249 -1.16 10.42 -18.50
CA SER A 249 0.13 10.80 -17.93
C SER A 249 0.92 11.66 -18.91
N THR A 250 1.76 12.57 -18.40
CA THR A 250 2.69 13.35 -19.22
C THR A 250 3.87 13.90 -18.42
N VAL A 251 4.97 14.17 -19.12
CA VAL A 251 6.10 14.99 -18.66
C VAL A 251 6.38 16.19 -19.58
N GLY A 252 5.52 16.41 -20.60
CA GLY A 252 5.65 17.46 -21.61
C GLY A 252 4.41 18.36 -21.74
N GLY A 253 3.49 18.29 -20.78
CA GLY A 253 2.26 19.07 -20.74
C GLY A 253 1.14 18.52 -21.63
N GLU A 254 0.07 19.31 -21.82
CA GLU A 254 -1.19 18.87 -22.43
C GLU A 254 -1.05 18.31 -23.87
N PHE A 255 -0.08 18.81 -24.63
CA PHE A 255 0.16 18.37 -26.01
C PHE A 255 0.95 17.05 -26.11
N ALA A 256 1.48 16.56 -25.00
CA ALA A 256 2.25 15.32 -24.90
C ALA A 256 1.56 14.31 -23.95
N GLU A 257 0.23 14.40 -23.79
CA GLU A 257 -0.53 13.43 -23.01
C GLU A 257 -0.61 12.09 -23.73
N THR A 258 -0.32 11.00 -23.01
CA THR A 258 -0.71 9.65 -23.40
C THR A 258 -1.70 9.10 -22.39
N GLY A 259 -2.64 8.27 -22.84
CA GLY A 259 -3.72 7.83 -21.96
C GLY A 259 -4.64 6.77 -22.54
N ILE A 260 -5.60 6.39 -21.71
CA ILE A 260 -6.72 5.51 -22.01
C ILE A 260 -7.99 6.35 -21.91
N GLN A 261 -8.88 6.19 -22.88
CA GLN A 261 -10.19 6.84 -22.88
C GLN A 261 -11.30 5.80 -22.93
N GLY A 262 -12.45 6.17 -22.39
CA GLY A 262 -13.65 5.35 -22.48
C GLY A 262 -14.88 6.13 -22.04
N SER A 263 -16.01 5.44 -21.95
CA SER A 263 -17.28 6.00 -21.47
C SER A 263 -17.53 5.61 -20.02
N LEU A 264 -18.17 6.49 -19.27
CA LEU A 264 -18.56 6.28 -17.87
C LEU A 264 -19.87 6.98 -17.58
N ASP A 265 -20.83 6.22 -17.06
CA ASP A 265 -22.04 6.75 -16.47
C ASP A 265 -21.99 6.55 -14.95
N CYS A 266 -21.61 7.62 -14.24
CA CYS A 266 -21.50 7.68 -12.78
C CYS A 266 -22.58 8.58 -12.15
N VAL A 267 -23.52 9.09 -12.94
CA VAL A 267 -24.51 10.05 -12.44
C VAL A 267 -25.46 9.35 -11.49
N ASN A 268 -25.50 9.83 -10.25
CA ASN A 268 -26.35 9.30 -9.19
C ASN A 268 -26.15 7.81 -8.86
N LYS A 269 -24.95 7.27 -9.16
CA LYS A 269 -24.59 5.89 -8.84
C LYS A 269 -23.12 5.77 -8.49
N TRP A 270 -22.83 4.81 -7.62
CA TRP A 270 -21.47 4.45 -7.28
C TRP A 270 -20.84 3.60 -8.37
N ILE A 271 -19.61 3.94 -8.74
CA ILE A 271 -18.77 3.18 -9.64
C ILE A 271 -17.44 2.92 -8.92
N HIS A 272 -16.99 1.67 -8.92
CA HIS A 272 -15.63 1.34 -8.50
C HIS A 272 -14.70 1.54 -9.68
N LEU A 273 -13.70 2.41 -9.53
CA LEU A 273 -12.64 2.65 -10.49
C LEU A 273 -11.35 2.03 -9.95
N ALA A 274 -10.66 1.28 -10.80
CA ALA A 274 -9.28 0.91 -10.53
C ALA A 274 -8.38 1.06 -11.75
N VAL A 275 -7.13 1.42 -11.53
CA VAL A 275 -6.07 1.45 -12.56
C VAL A 275 -4.90 0.63 -12.05
N THR A 276 -4.30 -0.17 -12.92
CA THR A 276 -3.12 -0.98 -12.61
C THR A 276 -2.07 -0.78 -13.70
N GLN A 277 -0.82 -0.55 -13.32
CA GLN A 277 0.32 -0.52 -14.23
C GLN A 277 1.34 -1.59 -13.83
N LEU A 278 1.57 -2.56 -14.71
CA LEU A 278 2.58 -3.62 -14.60
C LEU A 278 3.58 -3.48 -15.75
N GLY A 279 4.78 -2.98 -15.47
CA GLY A 279 5.74 -2.55 -16.47
C GLY A 279 5.12 -1.51 -17.41
N GLU A 280 5.09 -1.83 -18.70
CA GLU A 280 4.48 -0.96 -19.71
C GLU A 280 2.95 -1.10 -19.80
N ASN A 281 2.37 -2.19 -19.28
CA ASN A 281 0.96 -2.50 -19.47
C ASN A 281 0.10 -1.75 -18.45
N VAL A 282 -0.84 -0.95 -18.95
CA VAL A 282 -1.81 -0.25 -18.11
C VAL A 282 -3.21 -0.77 -18.41
N THR A 283 -3.93 -1.15 -17.36
CA THR A 283 -5.33 -1.59 -17.43
C THR A 283 -6.18 -0.74 -16.52
N LEU A 284 -7.34 -0.31 -17.01
CA LEU A 284 -8.36 0.39 -16.25
C LEU A 284 -9.59 -0.50 -16.09
N TYR A 285 -10.14 -0.52 -14.89
CA TYR A 285 -11.31 -1.29 -14.50
C TYR A 285 -12.44 -0.37 -14.04
N LEU A 286 -13.67 -0.68 -14.45
CA LEU A 286 -14.90 -0.11 -13.93
C LEU A 286 -15.77 -1.25 -13.39
N ASN A 287 -16.17 -1.18 -12.13
CA ASN A 287 -16.91 -2.24 -11.43
C ASN A 287 -16.29 -3.64 -11.65
N GLY A 288 -14.96 -3.71 -11.54
CA GLY A 288 -14.20 -4.94 -11.70
C GLY A 288 -14.03 -5.42 -13.14
N THR A 289 -14.68 -4.81 -14.12
CA THR A 289 -14.55 -5.19 -15.53
C THR A 289 -13.52 -4.31 -16.22
N VAL A 290 -12.68 -4.89 -17.09
CA VAL A 290 -11.74 -4.13 -17.92
C VAL A 290 -12.51 -3.14 -18.80
N ALA A 291 -12.24 -1.85 -18.59
CA ALA A 291 -12.85 -0.75 -19.34
C ALA A 291 -11.90 -0.16 -20.40
N GLY A 292 -10.59 -0.43 -20.31
CA GLY A 292 -9.61 -0.04 -21.31
C GLY A 292 -8.20 -0.48 -20.97
N GLN A 293 -7.37 -0.62 -22.01
CA GLN A 293 -5.97 -1.02 -21.89
C GLN A 293 -5.10 -0.20 -22.83
N THR A 294 -3.84 0.03 -22.45
CA THR A 294 -2.82 0.63 -23.32
C THR A 294 -1.43 0.23 -22.84
N LYS A 295 -0.41 0.71 -23.55
CA LYS A 295 0.99 0.58 -23.17
C LYS A 295 1.68 1.94 -23.08
N ASN A 296 2.85 1.98 -22.43
CA ASN A 296 3.78 3.11 -22.47
C ASN A 296 3.26 4.43 -21.89
N LEU A 297 2.34 4.38 -20.91
CA LEU A 297 2.09 5.54 -20.05
C LEU A 297 3.27 5.76 -19.11
N MET A 298 3.53 7.03 -18.79
CA MET A 298 4.59 7.38 -17.84
C MET A 298 4.22 6.84 -16.45
N PRO A 299 5.02 5.92 -15.89
CA PRO A 299 4.83 5.48 -14.51
C PRO A 299 5.17 6.61 -13.53
N PRO A 300 4.69 6.55 -12.29
CA PRO A 300 4.83 7.67 -11.36
C PRO A 300 6.26 8.10 -11.07
N PHE A 301 7.22 7.17 -10.95
CA PHE A 301 8.63 7.53 -10.77
C PHE A 301 9.21 8.38 -11.92
N ARG A 302 8.63 8.27 -13.14
CA ARG A 302 9.03 9.07 -14.30
C ARG A 302 8.39 10.45 -14.34
N ILE A 303 7.27 10.64 -13.64
CA ILE A 303 6.71 11.97 -13.38
C ILE A 303 7.62 12.76 -12.44
N GLY A 304 8.28 12.04 -11.52
CA GLY A 304 9.19 12.60 -10.52
C GLY A 304 8.46 13.24 -9.34
N ASN A 305 9.14 14.15 -8.65
CA ASN A 305 8.61 14.78 -7.45
C ASN A 305 7.33 15.59 -7.72
N THR A 306 6.25 15.21 -7.03
CA THR A 306 4.93 15.83 -7.13
C THR A 306 4.59 16.63 -5.88
N THR A 307 4.12 17.86 -6.04
CA THR A 307 3.76 18.77 -4.93
C THR A 307 2.30 19.18 -4.94
N ASN A 308 1.60 18.86 -6.02
CA ASN A 308 0.18 19.09 -6.22
C ASN A 308 -0.49 17.72 -6.43
N ASN A 309 -0.76 17.03 -5.32
CA ASN A 309 -1.45 15.75 -5.33
C ASN A 309 -2.89 15.99 -4.89
N TRP A 310 -3.81 16.17 -5.83
CA TRP A 310 -5.17 16.62 -5.54
C TRP A 310 -6.23 15.60 -5.90
N LEU A 311 -7.28 15.53 -5.07
CA LEU A 311 -8.56 14.94 -5.42
C LEU A 311 -9.56 16.05 -5.73
N GLY A 312 -10.26 15.95 -6.86
CA GLY A 312 -11.32 16.88 -7.24
C GLY A 312 -10.89 18.15 -7.96
N ARG A 313 -9.59 18.32 -8.27
CA ARG A 313 -9.01 19.54 -8.83
C ARG A 313 -7.94 19.25 -9.88
N SER A 314 -7.88 20.12 -10.91
CA SER A 314 -6.87 20.09 -11.98
C SER A 314 -5.60 20.87 -11.67
N GLN A 315 -4.47 20.39 -12.21
CA GLN A 315 -3.18 21.10 -12.28
C GLN A 315 -3.27 22.41 -13.08
N PHE A 316 -4.22 22.50 -14.01
CA PHE A 316 -4.34 23.61 -14.93
C PHE A 316 -5.06 24.78 -14.27
N TYR A 317 -4.43 25.96 -14.41
CA TYR A 317 -5.09 27.23 -14.17
C TYR A 317 -5.52 27.81 -15.52
N ILE A 318 -6.81 27.66 -15.84
CA ILE A 318 -7.43 28.49 -16.88
C ILE A 318 -8.20 29.59 -16.13
N ARG A 319 -8.22 30.79 -16.73
CA ARG A 319 -8.73 32.10 -16.27
C ARG A 319 -10.06 32.00 -15.49
N PRO A 320 -10.47 33.04 -14.72
CA PRO A 320 -11.03 32.92 -13.36
C PRO A 320 -12.30 32.08 -13.16
N TYR A 321 -12.93 31.53 -14.21
CA TYR A 321 -14.18 30.77 -14.15
C TYR A 321 -14.11 29.35 -14.77
N ASP A 322 -12.95 28.94 -15.29
CA ASP A 322 -12.80 27.68 -16.05
C ASP A 322 -12.06 26.57 -15.27
N ARG A 323 -12.16 26.53 -13.94
CA ARG A 323 -11.63 25.40 -13.17
C ARG A 323 -12.71 24.33 -13.03
N PRO A 324 -12.65 23.21 -13.77
CA PRO A 324 -13.62 22.15 -13.62
C PRO A 324 -13.32 21.38 -12.33
N TYR A 325 -14.02 21.73 -11.25
CA TYR A 325 -13.96 21.00 -10.00
C TYR A 325 -14.89 19.79 -10.05
N PHE A 326 -14.50 18.70 -9.41
CA PHE A 326 -15.34 17.52 -9.28
C PHE A 326 -16.53 17.81 -8.37
N ARG A 327 -17.71 17.34 -8.77
CA ARG A 327 -18.96 17.45 -8.00
C ARG A 327 -19.49 16.06 -7.71
N GLY A 328 -19.32 15.59 -6.49
CA GLY A 328 -19.65 14.21 -6.16
C GLY A 328 -19.00 13.72 -4.88
N LEU A 329 -18.96 12.40 -4.75
CA LEU A 329 -18.36 11.69 -3.63
C LEU A 329 -17.18 10.85 -4.13
N ILE A 330 -16.11 10.81 -3.32
CA ILE A 330 -14.95 9.94 -3.52
C ILE A 330 -14.76 9.15 -2.22
N ASP A 331 -14.78 7.82 -2.30
CA ASP A 331 -14.67 6.95 -1.12
C ASP A 331 -13.60 5.88 -1.32
N GLY A 332 -13.01 5.43 -0.23
CA GLY A 332 -11.99 4.37 -0.23
C GLY A 332 -10.83 4.60 -1.21
N PHE A 333 -10.34 5.84 -1.36
CA PHE A 333 -9.24 6.14 -2.28
C PHE A 333 -7.94 5.52 -1.77
N LYS A 334 -7.37 4.63 -2.57
CA LYS A 334 -6.17 3.84 -2.24
C LYS A 334 -5.17 3.88 -3.38
N ILE A 335 -3.90 3.90 -3.02
CA ILE A 335 -2.78 3.76 -3.94
C ILE A 335 -1.98 2.58 -3.47
N TYR A 336 -1.60 1.71 -4.39
CA TYR A 336 -0.82 0.53 -4.08
C TYR A 336 0.54 0.55 -4.77
N GLU A 337 1.57 0.10 -4.08
CA GLU A 337 2.82 -0.32 -4.72
C GLU A 337 2.64 -1.73 -5.27
N GLY A 338 2.83 -1.88 -6.59
CA GLY A 338 2.51 -3.08 -7.35
C GLY A 338 1.19 -3.01 -8.12
N ALA A 339 1.10 -3.81 -9.18
CA ALA A 339 -0.09 -3.95 -10.01
C ALA A 339 -1.06 -4.99 -9.44
N LEU A 340 -2.30 -4.59 -9.17
CA LEU A 340 -3.37 -5.49 -8.71
C LEU A 340 -3.78 -6.42 -9.87
N ASN A 341 -3.98 -7.69 -9.58
CA ASN A 341 -4.58 -8.61 -10.53
C ASN A 341 -6.12 -8.59 -10.45
N GLN A 342 -6.79 -9.21 -11.42
CA GLN A 342 -8.25 -9.22 -11.52
C GLN A 342 -8.99 -9.70 -10.26
N LYS A 343 -8.47 -10.74 -9.59
CA LYS A 343 -9.08 -11.26 -8.36
C LYS A 343 -9.02 -10.21 -7.26
N GLN A 344 -7.87 -9.56 -7.14
CA GLN A 344 -7.61 -8.52 -6.15
C GLN A 344 -8.47 -7.27 -6.40
N ILE A 345 -8.67 -6.89 -7.67
CA ILE A 345 -9.63 -5.82 -8.03
C ILE A 345 -11.06 -6.16 -7.58
N ASN A 346 -11.47 -7.43 -7.73
CA ASN A 346 -12.81 -7.85 -7.33
C ASN A 346 -13.00 -7.83 -5.81
N GLU A 347 -11.94 -8.07 -5.04
CA GLU A 347 -11.95 -8.01 -3.57
C GLU A 347 -12.09 -6.57 -3.01
N LEU A 348 -11.89 -5.53 -3.83
CA LEU A 348 -11.99 -4.12 -3.42
C LEU A 348 -13.41 -3.52 -3.53
N MET A 349 -14.35 -4.28 -4.10
CA MET A 349 -15.74 -3.85 -4.28
C MET A 349 -16.65 -4.38 -3.16
#